data_AF-A0AAV7JHC4-F1
#
_entry.id   AF-A0AAV7JHC4-F1
#
_cell.length_a   1.000
_cell.length_b   1.000
_cell.length_c   1.000
_cell.angle_alpha   90.00
_cell.angle_beta   90.00
_cell.angle_gamma   90.00
#
_symmetry.space_group_name_H-M   'P 1'
#
loop_
_entity.id
_entity.type
_entity.pdbx_description
1 polymer ?
#
loop_
_entity_poly.entity_id
_entity_poly.type
_entity_poly.pdbx_seq_one_letter_code
_entity_poly.pdbx_strand_id
1 'polypeptide(L)'
;MLPALAFAPPLEVQELLPQVIEQLDMPASLELALYFENTYIGRTVASGTQLAPLFPIEMWNHHHAVPQGIPRTNNAIETWHRAYNVTIGCHHPNIWKLIITIKREQRLVEVKQDNF
;
A
#
# COMPACT_ATOMS: atom_id res chain seq x y z
N MET A 1 12.45 0.43 1.92
CA MET A 1 11.43 0.29 2.97
C MET A 1 11.95 -0.70 3.99
N LEU A 2 12.08 -0.30 5.26
CA LEU A 2 12.39 -1.23 6.35
C LEU A 2 11.10 -1.98 6.67
N PRO A 3 10.93 -3.25 6.22
CA PRO A 3 9.63 -3.90 6.21
C PRO A 3 9.01 -4.01 7.61
N ALA A 4 9.86 -4.12 8.64
CA ALA A 4 9.44 -4.18 10.03
C ALA A 4 8.61 -2.95 10.46
N LEU A 5 8.98 -1.73 10.05
CA LEU A 5 8.28 -0.51 10.42
C LEU A 5 6.88 -0.42 9.80
N ALA A 6 6.66 -1.03 8.64
CA ALA A 6 5.35 -1.07 8.01
C ALA A 6 4.33 -1.88 8.81
N PHE A 7 4.78 -2.76 9.70
CA PHE A 7 3.90 -3.58 10.55
C PHE A 7 3.91 -3.13 12.01
N ALA A 8 4.66 -2.10 12.37
CA ALA A 8 4.64 -1.54 13.71
C ALA A 8 3.35 -0.74 13.96
N PRO A 9 2.85 -0.66 15.20
CA PRO A 9 1.77 0.26 15.55
C PRO A 9 2.11 1.69 15.07
N PRO A 10 1.20 2.40 14.36
CA PRO A 10 1.54 3.68 13.73
C PRO A 10 2.14 4.73 14.68
N LEU A 11 1.69 4.73 15.94
CA LEU A 11 2.16 5.64 16.98
C LEU A 11 3.58 5.31 17.49
N GLU A 12 4.02 4.06 17.34
CA GLU A 12 5.33 3.58 17.82
C GLU A 12 6.40 3.63 16.72
N VAL A 13 6.02 3.87 15.46
CA VAL A 13 6.94 3.90 14.31
C VAL A 13 8.13 4.82 14.54
N GLN A 14 7.90 6.01 15.09
CA GLN A 14 8.96 6.99 15.34
C GLN A 14 9.94 6.51 16.42
N GLU A 15 9.44 5.83 17.45
CA GLU A 15 10.24 5.32 18.58
C GLU A 15 11.03 4.06 18.21
N LEU A 16 10.54 3.28 17.23
CA LEU A 16 11.16 2.03 16.79
C LEU A 16 12.26 2.24 15.74
N LEU A 17 12.27 3.38 15.03
CA LEU A 17 13.29 3.67 14.01
C LEU A 17 14.73 3.50 14.54
N PRO A 18 15.13 4.07 15.69
CA PRO A 18 16.50 3.94 16.20
C PRO A 18 16.89 2.47 16.43
N GLN A 19 15.96 1.67 16.97
CA GLN A 19 16.20 0.25 17.25
C GLN A 19 16.41 -0.54 15.96
N VAL A 20 15.60 -0.27 14.93
CA VAL A 20 15.75 -0.92 13.62
C VAL A 20 17.06 -0.50 12.95
N ILE A 21 17.44 0.77 13.05
CA ILE A 21 18.69 1.29 12.47
C ILE A 21 19.92 0.69 13.19
N GLU A 22 19.88 0.58 14.51
CA GLU A 22 20.94 -0.05 15.32
C GLU A 22 21.14 -1.52 14.93
N GLN A 23 20.05 -2.27 14.73
CA GLN A 23 20.10 -3.67 14.31
C GLN A 23 20.70 -3.90 12.92
N LEU A 24 20.67 -2.90 12.04
CA LEU A 24 21.25 -3.03 10.70
C LEU A 24 22.78 -3.00 10.72
N ASP A 25 23.39 -2.38 11.74
CA ASP A 25 24.84 -2.27 11.94
C ASP A 25 25.62 -1.91 10.66
N MET A 26 25.27 -0.76 10.04
CA MET A 26 25.86 -0.33 8.76
C MET A 26 26.51 1.05 8.85
N PRO A 27 27.57 1.31 8.06
CA PRO A 27 28.26 2.61 8.04
C PRO A 27 27.34 3.80 7.69
N ALA A 28 26.28 3.57 6.93
CA ALA A 28 25.31 4.58 6.48
C ALA A 28 24.05 4.64 7.35
N SER A 29 24.07 4.07 8.56
CA SER A 29 22.91 4.01 9.48
C SER A 29 22.32 5.40 9.79
N LEU A 30 23.16 6.41 10.03
CA LEU A 30 22.73 7.78 10.29
C LEU A 30 22.07 8.43 9.06
N GLU A 31 22.67 8.27 7.88
CA GLU A 31 22.10 8.80 6.63
C GLU A 31 20.76 8.13 6.31
N LEU A 32 20.66 6.82 6.56
CA LEU A 32 19.44 6.06 6.41
C LEU A 32 18.35 6.54 7.37
N ALA A 33 18.68 6.76 8.65
CA ALA A 33 17.74 7.30 9.63
C ALA A 33 17.22 8.68 9.21
N LEU A 34 18.11 9.60 8.83
CA LEU A 34 17.74 10.93 8.35
C LEU A 34 16.86 10.88 7.09
N TYR A 35 17.14 9.95 6.18
CA TYR A 35 16.29 9.74 5.01
C TYR A 35 14.87 9.30 5.41
N PHE A 36 14.74 8.35 6.32
CA PHE A 36 13.43 7.86 6.79
C PHE A 36 12.65 8.93 7.57
N GLU A 37 13.32 9.68 8.44
CA GLU A 37 12.72 10.81 9.15
C GLU A 37 12.17 11.86 8.18
N ASN A 38 12.96 12.29 7.18
CA ASN A 38 12.50 13.32 6.24
C ASN A 38 11.43 12.81 5.27
N THR A 39 11.47 11.53 4.90
CA THR A 39 10.63 11.00 3.82
C THR A 39 9.34 10.37 4.33
N TYR A 40 9.36 9.67 5.47
CA TYR A 40 8.27 8.76 5.88
C TYR A 40 7.70 8.97 7.28
N ILE A 41 8.47 9.57 8.21
CA ILE A 41 8.07 9.67 9.63
C ILE A 41 7.79 11.12 10.06
N GLY A 42 8.60 12.05 9.57
CA GLY A 42 8.65 13.42 10.06
C GLY A 42 9.73 13.58 11.13
N ARG A 43 10.14 14.82 11.39
CA ARG A 43 11.12 15.13 12.44
C ARG A 43 10.76 16.40 13.19
N THR A 44 11.09 16.44 14.47
CA THR A 44 11.02 17.66 15.27
C THR A 44 12.36 18.37 15.20
N VAL A 45 12.40 19.57 14.64
CA VAL A 45 13.63 20.38 14.62
C VAL A 45 13.87 21.04 15.98
N ALA A 46 15.08 21.52 16.22
CA ALA A 46 15.49 22.14 17.49
C ALA A 46 14.61 23.33 17.93
N SER A 47 13.89 23.97 17.00
CA SER A 47 12.90 25.02 17.30
C SER A 47 11.59 24.48 17.90
N GLY A 48 11.44 23.15 18.05
CA GLY A 48 10.21 22.49 18.46
C GLY A 48 9.18 22.34 17.32
N THR A 49 9.50 22.81 16.11
CA THR A 49 8.62 22.68 14.95
C THR A 49 8.64 21.25 14.41
N GLN A 50 7.46 20.66 14.22
CA GLN A 50 7.32 19.35 13.61
C GLN A 50 7.29 19.50 12.08
N LEU A 51 8.27 18.92 11.41
CA LEU A 51 8.32 18.83 9.96
C LEU A 51 7.55 17.59 9.52
N ALA A 52 6.53 17.79 8.69
CA ALA A 52 5.76 16.71 8.10
C ALA A 52 6.62 15.87 7.14
N PRO A 53 6.42 14.55 7.09
CA PRO A 53 7.06 13.69 6.09
C PRO A 53 6.52 13.96 4.68
N LEU A 54 7.28 13.56 3.66
CA LEU A 54 6.81 13.54 2.27
C LEU A 54 5.67 12.54 2.06
N PHE A 55 5.73 11.40 2.74
CA PHE A 55 4.74 10.34 2.70
C PHE A 55 4.28 10.00 4.13
N PRO A 56 3.05 10.39 4.52
CA PRO A 56 2.50 10.12 5.85
C PRO A 56 2.46 8.63 6.20
N ILE A 57 2.55 8.31 7.51
CA ILE A 57 2.57 6.93 8.03
C ILE A 57 1.34 6.14 7.56
N GLU A 58 0.17 6.78 7.53
CA GLU A 58 -1.10 6.19 7.12
C GLU A 58 -1.10 5.69 5.68
N MET A 59 -0.22 6.26 4.83
CA MET A 59 -0.11 5.87 3.43
C MET A 59 0.57 4.51 3.24
N TRP A 60 1.49 4.16 4.12
CA TRP A 60 2.39 3.02 3.93
C TRP A 60 2.37 1.99 5.07
N ASN A 61 1.78 2.33 6.21
CA ASN A 61 1.64 1.41 7.33
C ASN A 61 0.55 0.37 7.07
N HIS A 62 0.84 -0.88 7.38
CA HIS A 62 0.00 -2.05 7.16
C HIS A 62 -0.34 -2.77 8.48
N HIS A 63 -0.06 -2.19 9.65
CA HIS A 63 -0.32 -2.80 10.96
C HIS A 63 -1.79 -3.24 11.09
N HIS A 64 -2.74 -2.41 10.66
CA HIS A 64 -4.17 -2.73 10.72
C HIS A 64 -4.66 -3.66 9.60
N ALA A 65 -3.95 -3.70 8.46
CA ALA A 65 -4.32 -4.55 7.33
C ALA A 65 -4.15 -6.04 7.64
N VAL A 66 -3.13 -6.39 8.42
CA VAL A 66 -2.83 -7.78 8.79
C VAL A 66 -3.96 -8.44 9.61
N PRO A 67 -4.41 -7.89 10.75
CA PRO A 67 -5.49 -8.51 11.53
C PRO A 67 -6.85 -8.42 10.83
N GLN A 68 -7.05 -7.44 9.95
CA GLN A 68 -8.30 -7.28 9.19
C GLN A 68 -8.37 -8.16 7.94
N GLY A 69 -7.31 -8.91 7.63
CA GLY A 69 -7.25 -9.76 6.43
C GLY A 69 -7.33 -8.95 5.13
N ILE A 70 -6.97 -7.66 5.15
CA ILE A 70 -7.00 -6.82 3.96
C ILE A 70 -5.94 -7.34 2.97
N PRO A 71 -6.29 -7.55 1.69
CA PRO A 71 -5.33 -8.00 0.70
C PRO A 71 -4.14 -7.04 0.62
N ARG A 72 -2.93 -7.55 0.87
CA ARG A 72 -1.68 -6.77 0.77
C ARG A 72 -1.29 -6.44 -0.66
N THR A 73 -1.79 -7.23 -1.61
CA THR A 73 -1.51 -7.08 -3.03
C THR A 73 -2.82 -6.91 -3.79
N ASN A 74 -2.73 -6.26 -4.93
CA ASN A 74 -3.79 -6.14 -5.92
C ASN A 74 -4.01 -7.46 -6.70
N ASN A 75 -3.52 -8.62 -6.25
CA ASN A 75 -3.61 -9.91 -6.98
C ASN A 75 -5.05 -10.25 -7.41
N ALA A 76 -6.03 -9.98 -6.55
CA ALA A 76 -7.44 -10.19 -6.88
C ALA A 76 -7.89 -9.28 -8.03
N ILE A 77 -7.47 -8.01 -8.00
CA ILE A 77 -7.74 -7.02 -9.05
C ILE A 77 -7.00 -7.38 -10.35
N GLU A 78 -5.74 -7.78 -10.29
CA GLU A 78 -4.96 -8.25 -11.44
C GLU A 78 -5.57 -9.50 -12.06
N THR A 79 -6.03 -10.45 -11.22
CA THR A 79 -6.73 -11.65 -11.67
C THR A 79 -8.04 -11.30 -12.35
N TRP A 80 -8.80 -10.35 -11.79
CA TRP A 80 -10.01 -9.84 -12.42
C TRP A 80 -9.72 -9.15 -13.75
N HIS A 81 -8.71 -8.28 -13.82
CA HIS A 81 -8.29 -7.63 -15.07
C HIS A 81 -7.82 -8.64 -16.12
N ARG A 82 -7.11 -9.70 -15.70
CA ARG A 82 -6.71 -10.80 -16.58
C ARG A 82 -7.92 -11.53 -17.16
N ALA A 83 -8.91 -11.86 -16.32
CA ALA A 83 -10.16 -12.47 -16.79
C ALA A 83 -10.93 -11.53 -17.73
N TYR A 84 -11.03 -10.25 -17.37
CA TYR A 84 -11.66 -9.21 -18.18
C TYR A 84 -11.03 -9.08 -19.57
N ASN A 85 -9.69 -9.08 -19.65
CA ASN A 85 -8.96 -9.02 -20.91
C ASN A 85 -9.24 -10.23 -21.81
N VAL A 86 -9.46 -11.40 -21.21
CA VAL A 86 -9.93 -12.59 -21.95
C VAL A 86 -11.37 -12.39 -22.42
N THR A 87 -12.27 -11.90 -21.56
CA THR A 87 -13.69 -11.66 -21.92
C THR A 87 -13.86 -10.66 -23.06
N ILE A 88 -13.10 -9.56 -23.04
CA ILE A 88 -13.20 -8.53 -24.07
C ILE A 88 -12.60 -8.99 -25.41
N GLY A 89 -11.60 -9.88 -25.37
CA GLY A 89 -11.06 -10.56 -26.55
C GLY A 89 -10.45 -9.63 -27.61
N CYS A 90 -10.04 -8.42 -27.22
CA CYS A 90 -9.35 -7.48 -28.12
C CYS A 90 -8.52 -6.46 -27.33
N HIS A 91 -7.41 -6.01 -27.92
CA HIS A 91 -6.49 -5.07 -27.28
C HIS A 91 -7.00 -3.62 -27.27
N HIS A 92 -7.79 -3.23 -28.27
CA HIS A 92 -8.33 -1.87 -28.44
C HIS A 92 -9.85 -1.89 -28.71
N PRO A 93 -10.68 -2.16 -27.68
CA PRO A 93 -12.13 -2.11 -27.81
C PRO A 93 -12.60 -0.67 -28.07
N ASN A 94 -13.60 -0.51 -28.93
CA ASN A 94 -14.35 0.76 -28.97
C ASN A 94 -15.18 0.93 -27.68
N ILE A 95 -15.64 2.16 -27.43
CA ILE A 95 -16.36 2.51 -26.21
C ILE A 95 -17.61 1.65 -25.98
N TRP A 96 -18.32 1.26 -27.04
CA TRP A 96 -19.51 0.41 -26.95
C TRP A 96 -19.17 -0.99 -26.47
N LYS A 97 -18.15 -1.61 -27.06
CA LYS A 97 -17.67 -2.94 -26.66
C LYS A 97 -17.19 -2.94 -25.22
N LEU A 98 -16.48 -1.88 -24.80
CA LEU A 98 -16.06 -1.70 -23.42
C LEU A 98 -17.27 -1.67 -22.46
N ILE A 99 -18.24 -0.80 -22.70
CA ILE A 99 -19.45 -0.66 -21.86
C ILE A 99 -20.23 -1.97 -21.76
N ILE A 100 -20.44 -2.66 -22.90
CA ILE A 100 -21.18 -3.93 -22.92
C ILE A 100 -20.45 -4.99 -22.08
N THR A 101 -19.13 -5.06 -22.19
CA THR A 101 -18.32 -6.05 -21.47
C THR A 101 -18.31 -5.77 -19.98
N ILE A 102 -18.16 -4.51 -19.56
CA ILE A 102 -18.25 -4.12 -18.13
C ILE A 102 -19.62 -4.49 -17.55
N LYS A 103 -20.71 -4.18 -18.24
CA LYS A 103 -22.07 -4.55 -17.79
C LYS A 103 -22.26 -6.07 -17.67
N ARG A 104 -21.61 -6.85 -18.54
CA ARG A 104 -21.65 -8.32 -18.47
C ARG A 104 -20.91 -8.83 -17.23
N GLU A 105 -19.71 -8.32 -16.97
CA GLU A 105 -18.93 -8.71 -15.78
C GLU A 105 -19.64 -8.35 -14.48
N GLN A 106 -20.23 -7.15 -14.41
CA GLN A 106 -21.01 -6.74 -13.24
C GLN A 106 -22.13 -7.74 -12.92
N ARG A 107 -22.93 -8.13 -13.93
CA ARG A 107 -23.98 -9.16 -13.73
C ARG A 107 -23.44 -10.50 -13.27
N LEU A 108 -22.27 -10.93 -13.77
CA LEU A 108 -21.65 -12.19 -13.34
C LEU A 108 -21.20 -12.14 -11.87
N VAL A 109 -20.78 -10.98 -11.38
CA VAL A 109 -20.40 -10.78 -9.98
C VAL A 109 -21.64 -10.75 -9.09
N GLU A 110 -22.68 -10.02 -9.47
CA GLU A 110 -23.95 -9.94 -8.73
C GLU A 110 -24.60 -11.33 -8.57
N VAL A 111 -24.71 -12.10 -9.66
CA VAL A 111 -25.24 -13.48 -9.60
C VAL A 111 -24.39 -14.39 -8.70
N LYS A 112 -23.08 -14.19 -8.63
CA LYS A 112 -22.24 -14.97 -7.71
C LYS A 112 -22.48 -14.61 -6.25
N GLN A 113 -22.81 -13.35 -5.94
CA GLN A 113 -23.08 -12.91 -4.57
C GLN A 113 -24.45 -13.41 -4.06
N ASP A 114 -25.45 -13.50 -4.93
CA ASP A 114 -26.80 -14.00 -4.56
C ASP A 114 -26.85 -15.51 -4.23
N ASN A 115 -25.78 -16.25 -4.53
CA ASN A 115 -25.69 -17.70 -4.34
C ASN A 115 -24.87 -18.12 -3.10
N PHE A 116 -24.57 -17.19 -2.20
CA PHE A 116 -23.94 -17.43 -0.88
C PHE A 116 -24.81 -16.82 0.23
#